data_AF-A0A3R7YE27-F1
#
_entry.id   AF-A0A3R7YE27-F1
#
_cell.length_a   1.000
_cell.length_b   1.000
_cell.length_c   1.000
_cell.angle_alpha   90.00
_cell.angle_beta   90.00
_cell.angle_gamma   90.00
#
_symmetry.space_group_name_H-M   'P 1'
#
loop_
_entity.id
_entity.type
_entity.pdbx_description
1 polymer ?
#
loop_
_entity_poly.entity_id
_entity_poly.type
_entity_poly.pdbx_seq_one_letter_code
_entity_poly.pdbx_strand_id
1 'polypeptide(L)'
;MKNISKEELSSILQKHDRWIATSGREGARATLIRANLAGMTLIGVNLAEAELIEANLTNADLTGARLSRANLYGANLAGAILNNADLFGANLSGVEWERGVMVKKEPAAQAAQPAEAPKPEAAPEPPREEKSEGILAKIKNLFAGK
;
A
#
# COMPACT_ATOMS: atom_id res chain seq x y z
N MET A 1 3.41 -28.53 17.05
CA MET A 1 2.59 -27.34 16.73
C MET A 1 1.25 -27.46 17.44
N LYS A 2 0.64 -26.33 17.81
CA LYS A 2 -0.68 -26.31 18.46
C LYS A 2 -1.77 -26.35 17.39
N ASN A 3 -2.63 -27.36 17.41
CA ASN A 3 -3.82 -27.36 16.55
C ASN A 3 -4.83 -26.33 17.08
N ILE A 4 -5.37 -25.52 16.18
CA ILE A 4 -6.38 -24.50 16.48
C ILE A 4 -7.67 -24.89 15.75
N SER A 5 -8.79 -24.93 16.47
CA SER A 5 -10.09 -25.20 15.84
C SER A 5 -10.58 -23.97 15.07
N LYS A 6 -11.54 -24.15 14.15
CA LYS A 6 -12.11 -23.01 13.40
C LYS A 6 -12.78 -21.99 14.33
N GLU A 7 -13.39 -22.46 15.40
CA GLU A 7 -14.06 -21.65 16.41
C GLU A 7 -13.05 -20.87 17.25
N GLU A 8 -11.95 -21.52 17.68
CA GLU A 8 -10.86 -20.86 18.38
C GLU A 8 -10.21 -19.80 17.50
N LEU A 9 -9.92 -20.13 16.24
CA LEU A 9 -9.38 -19.16 15.28
C LEU A 9 -10.33 -17.98 15.09
N SER A 10 -11.63 -18.22 14.87
CA SER A 10 -12.62 -17.17 14.70
C SER A 10 -12.67 -16.24 15.92
N SER A 11 -12.62 -16.80 17.14
CA SER A 11 -12.55 -16.03 18.38
C SER A 11 -11.28 -15.15 18.45
N ILE A 12 -10.13 -15.68 18.04
CA ILE A 12 -8.86 -14.93 17.98
C ILE A 12 -8.97 -13.79 16.98
N LEU A 13 -9.49 -14.05 15.78
CA LEU A 13 -9.62 -13.05 14.72
C LEU A 13 -10.58 -11.91 15.11
N GLN A 14 -11.73 -12.24 15.74
CA GLN A 14 -12.66 -11.21 16.23
C GLN A 14 -12.03 -10.30 17.30
N LYS A 15 -11.23 -10.86 18.20
CA LYS A 15 -10.47 -10.09 19.20
C LYS A 15 -9.40 -9.23 18.53
N HIS A 16 -8.76 -9.75 17.48
CA HIS A 16 -7.72 -9.05 16.75
C HIS A 16 -8.25 -7.90 15.92
N ASP A 17 -9.40 -8.07 15.25
CA ASP A 17 -10.06 -6.99 14.52
C ASP A 17 -10.43 -5.83 15.46
N ARG A 18 -10.96 -6.15 16.65
CA ARG A 18 -11.22 -5.14 17.68
C ARG A 18 -9.95 -4.44 18.14
N TRP A 19 -8.87 -5.20 18.30
CA TRP A 19 -7.55 -4.67 18.68
C TRP A 19 -7.02 -3.70 17.62
N ILE A 20 -7.12 -4.03 16.33
CA ILE A 20 -6.74 -3.14 15.24
C ILE A 20 -7.63 -1.88 15.24
N ALA A 21 -8.94 -2.06 15.27
CA ALA A 21 -9.91 -0.97 15.17
C ALA A 21 -9.77 0.06 16.32
N THR A 22 -9.29 -0.39 17.47
CA THR A 22 -9.13 0.45 18.66
C THR A 22 -7.68 0.84 18.94
N SER A 23 -6.76 0.57 18.02
CA SER A 23 -5.31 0.80 18.20
C SER A 23 -4.78 0.20 19.51
N GLY A 24 -5.25 -1.01 19.82
CA GLY A 24 -4.81 -1.80 20.95
C GLY A 24 -5.54 -1.58 22.27
N ARG A 25 -6.56 -0.70 22.32
CA ARG A 25 -7.29 -0.44 23.57
C ARG A 25 -8.23 -1.57 23.99
N GLU A 26 -8.79 -2.31 23.03
CA GLU A 26 -9.74 -3.40 23.31
C GLU A 26 -9.44 -4.64 22.47
N GLY A 27 -9.82 -5.83 22.95
CA GLY A 27 -9.53 -7.09 22.27
C GLY A 27 -8.11 -7.59 22.53
N ALA A 28 -7.54 -8.34 21.59
CA ALA A 28 -6.21 -8.89 21.72
C ALA A 28 -5.56 -9.07 20.36
N ARG A 29 -4.26 -8.77 20.26
CA ARG A 29 -3.43 -9.11 19.10
C ARG A 29 -3.54 -10.61 18.79
N ALA A 30 -3.60 -10.98 17.51
CA ALA A 30 -3.58 -12.39 17.12
C ALA A 30 -2.21 -13.01 17.43
N THR A 31 -2.16 -13.84 18.47
CA THR A 31 -0.99 -14.66 18.82
C THR A 31 -1.22 -16.09 18.37
N LEU A 32 -0.57 -16.46 17.26
CA LEU A 32 -0.68 -17.74 16.56
C LEU A 32 0.69 -18.43 16.48
N ILE A 33 1.54 -18.20 17.48
CA ILE A 33 2.90 -18.76 17.57
C ILE A 33 2.81 -20.29 17.58
N ARG A 34 3.55 -20.94 16.68
CA ARG A 34 3.59 -22.40 16.49
C ARG A 34 2.21 -23.01 16.26
N ALA A 35 1.24 -22.23 15.80
CA ALA A 35 -0.09 -22.69 15.45
C ALA A 35 -0.08 -23.52 14.17
N ASN A 36 -0.93 -24.54 14.11
CA ASN A 36 -1.19 -25.29 12.89
C ASN A 36 -2.41 -24.70 12.18
N LEU A 37 -2.16 -23.98 11.10
CA LEU A 37 -3.13 -23.33 10.22
C LEU A 37 -3.07 -23.92 8.79
N ALA A 38 -2.49 -25.11 8.64
CA ALA A 38 -2.29 -25.72 7.34
C ALA A 38 -3.64 -25.97 6.63
N GLY A 39 -3.71 -25.63 5.35
CA GLY A 39 -4.90 -25.79 4.51
C GLY A 39 -6.07 -24.87 4.88
N MET A 40 -5.91 -23.93 5.80
CA MET A 40 -7.01 -23.05 6.22
C MET A 40 -7.28 -21.95 5.19
N THR A 41 -8.56 -21.57 5.06
CA THR A 41 -8.99 -20.41 4.28
C THR A 41 -8.93 -19.16 5.14
N LEU A 42 -8.01 -18.26 4.82
CA LEU A 42 -7.73 -16.99 5.50
C LEU A 42 -7.86 -15.79 4.54
N ILE A 43 -8.71 -15.93 3.51
CA ILE A 43 -8.93 -14.94 2.47
C ILE A 43 -9.42 -13.63 3.09
N GLY A 44 -8.73 -12.53 2.77
CA GLY A 44 -9.11 -11.18 3.21
C GLY A 44 -8.96 -10.93 4.72
N VAL A 45 -8.48 -11.91 5.49
CA VAL A 45 -8.36 -11.77 6.96
C VAL A 45 -7.35 -10.69 7.30
N ASN A 46 -7.68 -9.88 8.30
CA ASN A 46 -6.76 -8.92 8.86
C ASN A 46 -5.89 -9.58 9.93
N LEU A 47 -4.62 -9.79 9.62
CA LEU A 47 -3.56 -10.26 10.51
C LEU A 47 -2.45 -9.20 10.62
N ALA A 48 -2.80 -7.93 10.44
CA ALA A 48 -1.85 -6.84 10.54
C ALA A 48 -1.21 -6.84 11.93
N GLU A 49 0.11 -6.72 11.97
CA GLU A 49 0.89 -6.83 13.18
C GLU A 49 0.71 -8.18 13.89
N ALA A 50 0.11 -9.24 13.36
CA ALA A 50 -0.05 -10.50 14.10
C ALA A 50 1.29 -11.20 14.43
N GLU A 51 1.29 -12.09 15.44
CA GLU A 51 2.42 -12.97 15.75
C GLU A 51 2.16 -14.38 15.20
N LEU A 52 2.83 -14.73 14.11
CA LEU A 52 2.73 -16.01 13.38
C LEU A 52 4.07 -16.77 13.42
N ILE A 53 4.87 -16.54 14.47
CA ILE A 53 6.20 -17.12 14.63
C ILE A 53 6.12 -18.65 14.60
N GLU A 54 6.88 -19.28 13.71
CA GLU A 54 6.90 -20.73 13.50
C GLU A 54 5.52 -21.35 13.24
N ALA A 55 4.55 -20.56 12.76
CA ALA A 55 3.23 -21.07 12.40
C ALA A 55 3.32 -21.94 11.14
N ASN A 56 2.51 -23.00 11.09
CA ASN A 56 2.32 -23.80 9.88
C ASN A 56 1.18 -23.22 9.06
N LEU A 57 1.51 -22.60 7.94
CA LEU A 57 0.58 -22.06 6.95
C LEU A 57 0.65 -22.86 5.63
N THR A 58 1.16 -24.09 5.68
CA THR A 58 1.28 -24.96 4.50
C THR A 58 -0.07 -25.10 3.80
N ASN A 59 -0.13 -24.84 2.49
CA ASN A 59 -1.35 -24.87 1.67
C ASN A 59 -2.49 -23.96 2.14
N ALA A 60 -2.24 -22.97 3.02
CA ALA A 60 -3.26 -22.03 3.44
C ALA A 60 -3.58 -21.03 2.32
N ASP A 61 -4.85 -20.62 2.22
CA ASP A 61 -5.26 -19.56 1.29
C ASP A 61 -5.29 -18.22 2.02
N LEU A 62 -4.28 -17.39 1.78
CA LEU A 62 -4.10 -16.04 2.31
C LEU A 62 -4.41 -14.97 1.25
N THR A 63 -5.21 -15.30 0.23
CA THR A 63 -5.57 -14.34 -0.84
C THR A 63 -6.17 -13.07 -0.25
N GLY A 64 -5.57 -11.90 -0.52
CA GLY A 64 -6.02 -10.61 0.00
C GLY A 64 -5.85 -10.42 1.51
N ALA A 65 -5.18 -11.34 2.22
CA ALA A 65 -4.94 -11.20 3.65
C ALA A 65 -4.05 -9.99 3.94
N ARG A 66 -4.32 -9.28 5.05
CA ARG A 66 -3.50 -8.15 5.50
C ARG A 66 -2.52 -8.66 6.54
N LEU A 67 -1.23 -8.71 6.20
CA LEU A 67 -0.13 -9.18 7.04
C LEU A 67 0.90 -8.08 7.29
N SER A 68 0.53 -6.80 7.07
CA SER A 68 1.43 -5.67 7.25
C SER A 68 2.03 -5.68 8.65
N ARG A 69 3.37 -5.64 8.76
CA ARG A 69 4.13 -5.70 10.02
C ARG A 69 3.90 -6.96 10.86
N ALA A 70 3.30 -8.01 10.30
CA ALA A 70 3.17 -9.29 10.99
C ALA A 70 4.54 -9.95 11.19
N ASN A 71 4.72 -10.68 12.29
CA ASN A 71 5.92 -11.45 12.55
C ASN A 71 5.73 -12.91 12.10
N LEU A 72 6.28 -13.26 10.94
CA LEU A 72 6.23 -14.60 10.33
C LEU A 72 7.56 -15.34 10.51
N TYR A 73 8.42 -14.94 11.46
CA TYR A 73 9.72 -15.58 11.66
C TYR A 73 9.59 -17.11 11.76
N GLY A 74 10.29 -17.84 10.90
CA GLY A 74 10.27 -19.31 10.90
C GLY A 74 8.94 -19.96 10.49
N ALA A 75 7.95 -19.19 10.01
CA ALA A 75 6.68 -19.76 9.56
C ALA A 75 6.88 -20.63 8.31
N ASN A 76 6.08 -21.68 8.15
CA ASN A 76 6.09 -22.50 6.95
C ASN A 76 4.94 -22.08 6.02
N LEU A 77 5.29 -21.51 4.86
CA LEU A 77 4.35 -21.04 3.81
C LEU A 77 4.38 -21.95 2.57
N ALA A 78 4.87 -23.19 2.67
CA ALA A 78 4.92 -24.11 1.55
C ALA A 78 3.53 -24.30 0.91
N GLY A 79 3.40 -24.04 -0.38
CA GLY A 79 2.12 -24.11 -1.09
C GLY A 79 1.05 -23.08 -0.67
N ALA A 80 1.37 -22.11 0.20
CA ALA A 80 0.41 -21.07 0.60
C ALA A 80 0.09 -20.12 -0.57
N ILE A 81 -1.17 -19.73 -0.70
CA ILE A 81 -1.63 -18.78 -1.73
C ILE A 81 -1.62 -17.37 -1.14
N LEU A 82 -0.81 -16.46 -1.69
CA LEU A 82 -0.63 -15.09 -1.17
C LEU A 82 -1.07 -14.00 -2.17
N ASN A 83 -1.93 -14.35 -3.13
CA ASN A 83 -2.39 -13.42 -4.15
C ASN A 83 -3.00 -12.16 -3.51
N ASN A 84 -2.51 -10.97 -3.87
CA ASN A 84 -2.95 -9.69 -3.31
C ASN A 84 -2.80 -9.55 -1.77
N ALA A 85 -2.03 -10.41 -1.10
CA ALA A 85 -1.75 -10.25 0.32
C ALA A 85 -0.84 -9.05 0.57
N ASP A 86 -1.13 -8.26 1.61
CA ASP A 86 -0.29 -7.14 2.04
C ASP A 86 0.76 -7.63 3.05
N LEU A 87 2.03 -7.69 2.62
CA LEU A 87 3.16 -8.09 3.46
C LEU A 87 4.06 -6.89 3.85
N PHE A 88 3.57 -5.65 3.74
CA PHE A 88 4.39 -4.47 3.99
C PHE A 88 4.99 -4.48 5.40
N GLY A 89 6.32 -4.52 5.49
CA GLY A 89 7.06 -4.57 6.76
C GLY A 89 6.92 -5.87 7.55
N ALA A 90 6.34 -6.93 6.97
CA ALA A 90 6.27 -8.23 7.62
C ALA A 90 7.66 -8.85 7.79
N ASN A 91 7.92 -9.50 8.93
CA ASN A 91 9.15 -10.23 9.14
C ASN A 91 9.06 -11.63 8.53
N LEU A 92 9.64 -11.81 7.34
CA LEU A 92 9.68 -13.09 6.61
C LEU A 92 11.00 -13.86 6.81
N SER A 93 11.82 -13.47 7.79
CA SER A 93 13.10 -14.11 8.05
C SER A 93 12.90 -15.57 8.45
N GLY A 94 13.66 -16.49 7.84
CA GLY A 94 13.59 -17.92 8.15
C GLY A 94 12.29 -18.61 7.73
N VAL A 95 11.42 -17.94 6.98
CA VAL A 95 10.22 -18.59 6.43
C VAL A 95 10.62 -19.71 5.49
N GLU A 96 9.98 -20.87 5.65
CA GLU A 96 10.11 -21.98 4.72
C GLU A 96 9.12 -21.79 3.57
N TRP A 97 9.66 -21.67 2.37
CA TRP A 97 8.89 -21.72 1.12
C TRP A 97 9.15 -23.09 0.51
N GLU A 98 8.16 -23.69 -0.14
CA GLU A 98 8.39 -24.96 -0.85
C GLU A 98 9.56 -24.78 -1.83
N ARG A 99 10.42 -25.79 -2.00
CA ARG A 99 11.61 -25.77 -2.86
C ARG A 99 11.25 -25.35 -4.30
N GLY A 100 11.19 -24.06 -4.57
CA GLY A 100 10.59 -23.55 -5.80
C GLY A 100 10.83 -22.06 -5.96
N VAL A 101 11.94 -21.76 -6.65
CA VAL A 101 12.26 -20.51 -7.34
C VAL A 101 11.91 -19.23 -6.58
N MET A 102 12.93 -18.66 -5.94
CA MET A 102 12.97 -17.24 -5.66
C MET A 102 12.95 -16.49 -7.00
N VAL A 103 11.76 -16.21 -7.54
CA VAL A 103 11.61 -15.18 -8.55
C VAL A 103 11.81 -13.89 -7.78
N LYS A 104 13.02 -13.33 -7.87
CA LYS A 104 13.24 -11.96 -7.45
C LYS A 104 12.14 -11.15 -8.11
N LYS A 105 11.29 -10.52 -7.30
CA LYS A 105 10.48 -9.43 -7.80
C LYS A 105 11.53 -8.39 -8.19
N GLU A 106 11.89 -8.35 -9.48
CA GLU A 106 12.45 -7.12 -10.03
C GLU A 106 11.55 -6.01 -9.52
N PRO A 107 12.11 -4.95 -8.91
CA PRO A 107 11.29 -3.86 -8.43
C PRO A 107 10.40 -3.51 -9.60
N ALA A 108 9.07 -3.58 -9.38
CA ALA A 108 8.11 -3.19 -10.39
C ALA A 108 8.62 -1.84 -10.86
N ALA A 109 9.16 -1.83 -12.09
CA ALA A 109 9.68 -0.63 -12.70
C ALA A 109 8.55 0.35 -12.46
N GLN A 110 8.87 1.37 -11.67
CA GLN A 110 7.96 2.42 -11.31
C GLN A 110 7.27 2.75 -12.62
N ALA A 111 5.96 2.45 -12.70
CA ALA A 111 5.18 2.85 -13.84
C ALA A 111 5.26 4.36 -13.76
N ALA A 112 6.25 4.90 -14.46
CA ALA A 112 6.39 6.30 -14.74
C ALA A 112 5.02 6.64 -15.28
N GLN A 113 4.28 7.42 -14.50
CA GLN A 113 3.28 8.28 -15.08
C GLN A 113 3.98 8.92 -16.29
N PRO A 114 3.42 8.86 -17.50
CA PRO A 114 4.03 9.54 -18.63
C PRO A 114 4.29 10.97 -18.17
N ALA A 115 5.57 11.37 -18.21
CA ALA A 115 5.99 12.68 -17.77
C ALA A 115 5.02 13.72 -18.35
N GLU A 116 4.25 14.36 -17.48
CA GLU A 116 3.60 15.59 -17.81
C GLU A 116 4.74 16.51 -18.23
N ALA A 117 4.79 16.85 -19.52
CA ALA A 117 5.85 17.67 -20.08
C ALA A 117 6.08 18.88 -19.17
N PRO A 118 7.33 19.29 -18.90
CA PRO A 118 7.55 20.52 -18.16
C PRO A 118 6.78 21.62 -18.89
N LYS A 119 5.83 22.26 -18.19
CA LYS A 119 5.23 23.51 -18.67
C LYS A 119 6.38 24.39 -19.13
N PRO A 120 6.34 24.97 -20.35
CA PRO A 120 7.39 25.87 -20.78
C PRO A 120 7.49 26.98 -19.74
N GLU A 121 8.67 27.05 -19.11
CA GLU A 121 9.08 28.16 -18.29
C GLU A 121 8.89 29.42 -19.15
N ALA A 122 7.98 30.29 -18.71
CA ALA A 122 7.65 31.50 -19.44
C ALA A 122 8.93 32.31 -19.64
N ALA A 123 9.31 32.51 -20.90
CA ALA A 123 10.36 33.44 -21.26
C ALA A 123 10.09 34.80 -20.59
N PRO A 124 11.13 35.54 -20.14
CA PRO A 124 10.92 36.87 -19.60
C PRO A 124 10.18 37.73 -20.63
N GLU A 125 9.01 38.26 -20.23
CA GLU A 125 8.23 39.16 -21.08
C GLU A 125 9.13 40.32 -21.55
N PRO A 126 9.15 40.66 -22.85
CA PRO A 126 9.85 41.85 -23.30
C PRO A 126 9.23 43.09 -22.64
N PRO A 127 10.03 44.12 -22.33
CA PRO A 127 9.53 45.32 -21.67
C PRO A 127 8.39 45.95 -22.49
N ARG A 128 7.29 46.29 -21.80
CA ARG A 128 6.11 46.93 -22.39
C ARG A 128 6.50 48.24 -23.08
N GLU A 129 6.49 48.23 -24.41
CA GLU A 129 6.42 49.46 -25.20
C GLU A 129 5.01 50.04 -25.08
N GLU A 130 4.84 51.06 -24.24
CA GLU A 130 3.65 51.91 -24.23
C GLU A 130 3.59 52.70 -25.55
N LYS A 131 2.93 52.12 -26.56
CA LYS A 131 2.45 52.87 -27.72
C LYS A 131 1.26 53.70 -27.28
N SER A 132 1.55 54.88 -26.75
CA SER A 132 0.59 55.95 -26.46
C SER A 132 0.01 56.53 -27.76
N GLU A 133 -0.74 55.73 -28.50
CA GLU A 133 -1.68 56.22 -29.52
C GLU A 133 -2.87 56.87 -28.82
N GLY A 134 -2.71 58.11 -28.35
CA GLY A 134 -3.75 58.71 -27.53
C GLY A 134 -3.77 60.23 -27.38
N ILE A 135 -2.93 60.99 -28.11
CA ILE A 135 -3.00 62.47 -28.11
C ILE A 135 -3.10 63.04 -29.53
N LEU A 136 -2.42 62.45 -30.52
CA LEU A 136 -2.50 62.94 -31.91
C LEU A 136 -3.86 62.66 -32.60
N ALA A 137 -4.65 61.72 -32.10
CA ALA A 137 -6.05 61.53 -32.50
C ALA A 137 -7.04 62.51 -31.82
N LYS A 138 -6.64 63.18 -30.72
CA LYS A 138 -7.49 64.13 -29.98
C LYS A 138 -7.31 65.58 -30.40
N ILE A 139 -6.27 65.93 -31.16
CA ILE A 139 -6.00 67.32 -31.60
C ILE A 139 -6.63 67.63 -32.98
N LYS A 140 -6.99 66.61 -33.78
CA LYS A 140 -7.62 66.83 -35.11
C LYS A 140 -9.02 67.45 -35.09
N ASN A 141 -9.68 67.54 -33.93
CA ASN A 141 -10.98 68.21 -33.79
C ASN A 141 -10.92 69.60 -33.12
N LEU A 142 -9.74 70.17 -32.86
CA LEU A 142 -9.62 71.50 -32.25
C LEU A 142 -9.41 72.66 -33.24
N PHE A 143 -9.28 72.41 -34.55
CA PHE A 143 -9.06 73.47 -35.56
C PHE A 143 -9.84 73.30 -36.88
N ALA A 144 -10.93 72.52 -36.87
CA ALA A 144 -11.94 72.55 -37.92
C ALA A 144 -13.14 73.38 -37.43
N GLY A 145 -12.98 74.70 -37.43
CA GLY A 145 -14.00 75.64 -36.97
C GLY A 145 -15.21 75.76 -37.89
N LYS A 146 -16.37 75.95 -37.27
CA LYS A 146 -17.20 77.15 -37.42
C LYS A 146 -17.72 77.56 -36.05
#